data_AF-A0A1H9YD62-F1
#
_entry.id   AF-A0A1H9YD62-F1
#
_cell.length_a   1.000
_cell.length_b   1.000
_cell.length_c   1.000
_cell.angle_alpha   90.00
_cell.angle_beta   90.00
_cell.angle_gamma   90.00
#
_symmetry.space_group_name_H-M   'P 1'
#
loop_
_entity.id
_entity.type
_entity.pdbx_description
1 polymer ?
#
loop_
_entity_poly.entity_id
_entity_poly.type
_entity_poly.pdbx_seq_one_letter_code
_entity_poly.pdbx_strand_id
1 'polypeptide(L)'
;MDCILRSLIFFFENLGGHFGLWTTKNSVLFLGFVPIEVFFIATLAGATYYLLFPRTWDTATALSTSFLIAVVGAMLEAGLVSVDYLEYMNWWNSYLAVVAYFLTFLMMYKVNLLITKS
;
A
#
# COMPACT_ATOMS: atom_id res chain seq x y z
N MET A 1 16.34 -6.78 0.57
CA MET A 1 15.06 -7.26 1.15
C MET A 1 13.96 -6.21 0.90
N ASP A 2 14.31 -4.93 0.97
CA ASP A 2 13.44 -3.76 0.75
C ASP A 2 12.86 -3.67 -0.67
N CYS A 3 13.59 -4.17 -1.68
CA CYS A 3 13.10 -4.22 -3.05
C CYS A 3 11.85 -5.08 -3.22
N ILE A 4 11.75 -6.22 -2.53
CA ILE A 4 10.63 -7.17 -2.72
C ILE A 4 9.34 -6.58 -2.16
N LEU A 5 9.42 -5.98 -0.96
CA LEU A 5 8.29 -5.36 -0.27
C LEU A 5 7.76 -4.15 -1.04
N ARG A 6 8.66 -3.28 -1.52
CA ARG A 6 8.32 -2.14 -2.38
C ARG A 6 7.67 -2.58 -3.70
N SER A 7 8.24 -3.57 -4.37
CA SER A 7 7.71 -4.09 -5.63
C SER A 7 6.32 -4.68 -5.46
N LEU A 8 6.04 -5.32 -4.32
CA LEU A 8 4.71 -5.88 -4.03
C LEU A 8 3.66 -4.78 -3.88
N ILE A 9 3.94 -3.73 -3.09
CA ILE A 9 3.04 -2.58 -2.93
C ILE A 9 2.79 -1.92 -4.29
N PHE A 10 3.87 -1.61 -5.02
CA PHE A 10 3.77 -0.96 -6.33
C PHE A 10 2.99 -1.79 -7.37
N PHE A 11 3.08 -3.12 -7.29
CA PHE A 11 2.31 -4.02 -8.14
C PHE A 11 0.81 -3.95 -7.85
N PHE A 12 0.41 -3.94 -6.56
CA PHE A 12 -1.00 -3.80 -6.18
C PHE A 12 -1.58 -2.43 -6.59
N GLU A 13 -0.79 -1.36 -6.46
CA GLU A 13 -1.18 -0.03 -6.95
C GLU A 13 -1.41 -0.03 -8.47
N ASN A 14 -0.51 -0.66 -9.24
CA ASN A 14 -0.67 -0.81 -10.69
C ASN A 14 -1.89 -1.65 -11.08
N LEU A 15 -2.20 -2.70 -10.34
CA LEU A 15 -3.44 -3.46 -10.55
C LEU A 15 -4.66 -2.57 -10.29
N GLY A 16 -4.64 -1.77 -9.22
CA GLY A 16 -5.69 -0.79 -8.92
C GLY A 16 -5.93 0.18 -10.08
N GLY A 17 -4.85 0.76 -10.61
CA GLY A 17 -4.91 1.63 -11.79
C GLY A 17 -5.37 0.90 -13.05
N HIS A 18 -4.92 -0.33 -13.29
CA HIS A 18 -5.31 -1.14 -14.45
C HIS A 18 -6.81 -1.45 -14.46
N PHE A 19 -7.38 -1.80 -13.31
CA PHE A 19 -8.82 -2.02 -13.14
C PHE A 19 -9.63 -0.72 -13.08
N GLY A 20 -8.97 0.45 -13.16
CA GLY A 20 -9.62 1.74 -13.06
C GLY A 20 -10.35 1.94 -11.74
N LEU A 21 -9.81 1.40 -10.63
CA LEU A 21 -10.44 1.52 -9.30
C LEU A 21 -10.23 2.91 -8.69
N TRP A 22 -9.19 3.60 -9.12
CA TRP A 22 -8.92 4.98 -8.74
C TRP A 22 -8.08 5.66 -9.82
N THR A 23 -8.12 6.99 -9.85
CA THR A 23 -7.29 7.80 -10.73
C THR A 23 -6.64 8.93 -9.95
N THR A 24 -5.46 9.35 -10.38
CA THR A 24 -4.72 10.46 -9.78
C THR A 24 -4.83 11.67 -10.70
N LYS A 25 -5.28 12.79 -10.16
CA LYS A 25 -5.39 14.05 -10.87
C LYS A 25 -4.07 14.81 -10.77
N ASN A 26 -3.74 15.57 -11.82
CA ASN A 26 -2.56 16.45 -11.86
C ASN A 26 -1.18 15.77 -11.84
N SER A 27 -1.09 14.46 -12.08
CA SER A 27 0.20 13.78 -12.23
C SER A 27 0.72 13.89 -13.67
N VAL A 28 2.02 14.17 -13.82
CA VAL A 28 2.66 14.43 -15.13
C VAL A 28 3.45 13.21 -15.63
N LEU A 29 3.91 12.34 -14.73
CA LEU A 29 4.76 11.20 -15.05
C LEU A 29 4.16 9.90 -14.53
N PHE A 30 3.99 8.92 -15.42
CA PHE A 30 3.39 7.61 -15.12
C PHE A 30 4.40 6.47 -15.28
N LEU A 31 4.38 5.54 -14.33
CA LEU A 31 5.12 4.28 -14.37
C LEU A 31 4.10 3.14 -14.43
N GLY A 32 3.75 2.72 -15.65
CA GLY A 32 2.67 1.77 -15.86
C GLY A 32 1.31 2.46 -15.80
N PHE A 33 0.43 2.00 -14.91
CA PHE A 33 -0.93 2.54 -14.73
C PHE A 33 -1.04 3.56 -13.60
N VAL A 34 0.04 3.78 -12.84
CA VAL A 34 0.07 4.71 -11.69
C VAL A 34 1.15 5.76 -11.88
N PRO A 35 0.97 6.96 -11.30
CA PRO A 35 1.96 8.01 -11.40
C PRO A 35 3.21 7.72 -10.54
N ILE A 36 4.32 8.38 -10.86
CA ILE A 36 5.62 8.15 -10.20
C ILE A 36 5.57 8.50 -8.70
N GLU A 37 4.69 9.41 -8.30
CA GLU A 37 4.41 9.80 -6.92
C GLU A 37 3.94 8.58 -6.11
N VAL A 38 3.11 7.72 -6.70
CA VAL A 38 2.60 6.49 -6.05
C VAL A 38 3.73 5.48 -5.88
N PHE A 39 4.69 5.43 -6.81
CA PHE A 39 5.92 4.66 -6.61
C PHE A 39 6.75 5.18 -5.42
N PHE A 40 6.87 6.50 -5.26
CA PHE A 40 7.55 7.08 -4.10
C PHE A 40 6.83 6.77 -2.79
N ILE A 41 5.50 6.88 -2.75
CA ILE A 41 4.69 6.53 -1.59
C ILE A 41 4.85 5.05 -1.25
N ALA A 42 4.77 4.15 -2.22
CA ALA A 42 5.00 2.72 -2.04
C ALA A 42 6.41 2.41 -1.52
N THR A 43 7.42 3.18 -1.98
CA THR A 43 8.80 3.08 -1.50
C THR A 43 8.93 3.51 -0.05
N LEU A 44 8.34 4.64 0.32
CA LEU A 44 8.34 5.15 1.68
C LEU A 44 7.55 4.24 2.63
N ALA A 45 6.43 3.69 2.17
CA ALA A 45 5.62 2.72 2.94
C ALA A 45 6.41 1.42 3.19
N GLY A 46 7.07 0.88 2.17
CA GLY A 46 7.94 -0.29 2.32
C GLY A 46 9.12 -0.04 3.26
N ALA A 47 9.77 1.12 3.17
CA ALA A 47 10.86 1.51 4.06
C ALA A 47 10.38 1.72 5.51
N THR A 48 9.24 2.39 5.69
CA THR A 48 8.61 2.60 7.00
C THR A 48 8.24 1.27 7.63
N TYR A 49 7.68 0.34 6.84
CA TYR A 49 7.38 -1.01 7.29
C TYR A 49 8.64 -1.73 7.79
N TYR A 50 9.74 -1.62 7.05
CA TYR A 50 11.01 -2.24 7.44
C TYR A 50 11.62 -1.63 8.70
N LEU A 51 11.58 -0.30 8.84
CA LEU A 51 12.20 0.42 9.95
C LEU A 51 11.42 0.28 11.25
N LEU A 52 10.09 0.30 11.19
CA LEU A 52 9.24 0.28 12.38
C LEU A 52 8.95 -1.15 12.87
N PHE A 53 9.06 -2.16 12.02
CA PHE A 53 8.54 -3.50 12.34
C PHE A 53 9.64 -4.57 12.34
N PRO A 54 10.14 -4.95 13.53
CA PRO A 54 11.19 -5.96 13.66
C PRO A 54 10.77 -7.34 13.11
N ARG A 55 11.73 -8.07 12.55
CA ARG A 55 11.51 -9.33 11.80
C ARG A 55 11.02 -10.54 12.63
N THR A 56 10.79 -10.37 13.93
CA THR A 56 10.49 -11.45 14.89
C THR A 56 9.09 -11.35 15.50
N TRP A 57 8.16 -10.68 14.81
CA TRP A 57 6.82 -10.49 15.34
C TRP A 57 6.04 -11.77 15.52
N ASP A 58 5.28 -11.82 16.61
CA ASP A 58 4.20 -12.77 16.79
C ASP A 58 3.02 -12.39 15.89
N THR A 59 2.19 -13.38 15.57
CA THR A 59 1.07 -13.21 14.64
C THR A 59 0.07 -12.13 15.08
N ALA A 60 -0.11 -11.92 16.39
CA ALA A 60 -1.06 -10.92 16.88
C ALA A 60 -0.55 -9.49 16.64
N THR A 61 0.74 -9.22 16.89
CA THR A 61 1.36 -7.92 16.60
C THR A 61 1.38 -7.63 15.10
N ALA A 62 1.59 -8.64 14.26
CA ALA A 62 1.53 -8.48 12.81
C ALA A 62 0.12 -8.10 12.33
N LEU A 63 -0.93 -8.72 12.88
CA LEU A 63 -2.32 -8.40 12.55
C LEU A 63 -2.70 -6.98 12.98
N SER A 64 -2.45 -6.62 14.24
CA SER A 64 -2.80 -5.30 14.77
C SER A 64 -2.09 -4.17 14.02
N THR A 65 -0.83 -4.38 13.66
CA THR A 65 -0.05 -3.39 12.93
C THR A 65 -0.46 -3.30 11.47
N SER A 66 -0.67 -4.43 10.79
CA SER A 66 -1.16 -4.41 9.40
C SER A 66 -2.48 -3.64 9.32
N PHE A 67 -3.34 -3.79 10.34
CA PHE A 67 -4.58 -3.03 10.44
C PHE A 67 -4.33 -1.55 10.69
N LEU A 68 -3.45 -1.19 11.63
CA LEU A 68 -3.08 0.20 11.90
C LEU A 68 -2.57 0.92 10.63
N ILE A 69 -1.64 0.30 9.91
CA ILE A 69 -1.09 0.89 8.68
C ILE A 69 -2.17 1.01 7.61
N ALA A 70 -3.06 0.01 7.48
CA ALA A 70 -4.15 0.07 6.53
C ALA A 70 -5.12 1.23 6.81
N VAL A 71 -5.45 1.47 8.08
CA VAL A 71 -6.27 2.61 8.51
C VAL A 71 -5.54 3.92 8.21
N VAL A 72 -4.27 4.05 8.60
CA VAL A 72 -3.48 5.26 8.34
C VAL A 72 -3.33 5.54 6.84
N GLY A 73 -3.07 4.50 6.04
CA GLY A 73 -2.97 4.58 4.58
C GLY A 73 -4.27 5.07 3.96
N ALA A 74 -5.40 4.47 4.33
CA ALA A 74 -6.72 4.90 3.84
C ALA A 74 -7.10 6.31 4.32
N MET A 75 -6.65 6.73 5.50
CA MET A 75 -6.83 8.11 5.98
C MET A 75 -6.04 9.11 5.12
N LEU A 76 -4.79 8.78 4.77
CA LEU A 76 -3.99 9.61 3.85
C LEU A 76 -4.63 9.68 2.47
N GLU A 77 -5.10 8.55 1.96
CA GLU A 77 -5.81 8.46 0.68
C GLU A 77 -7.11 9.28 0.69
N ALA A 78 -7.92 9.18 1.76
CA ALA A 78 -9.09 10.02 1.95
C ALA A 78 -8.74 11.52 2.01
N GLY A 79 -7.58 11.85 2.59
CA GLY A 79 -7.00 13.19 2.54
C GLY A 79 -6.76 13.65 1.10
N LEU A 80 -6.11 12.82 0.27
CA LEU A 80 -5.88 13.10 -1.15
C LEU A 80 -7.16 13.25 -1.96
N VAL A 81 -8.20 12.48 -1.63
CA VAL A 81 -9.54 12.63 -2.21
C VAL A 81 -10.17 13.97 -1.84
N SER A 82 -10.04 14.39 -0.58
CA SER A 82 -10.61 15.66 -0.11
C SER A 82 -9.99 16.90 -0.75
N VAL A 83 -8.75 16.80 -1.25
CA VAL A 83 -8.05 17.86 -1.98
C VAL A 83 -8.11 17.70 -3.51
N ASP A 84 -8.97 16.79 -4.01
CA ASP A 84 -9.16 16.48 -5.44
C ASP A 84 -7.88 16.05 -6.18
N TYR A 85 -6.92 15.44 -5.46
CA TYR A 85 -5.72 14.84 -6.05
C TYR A 85 -5.91 13.37 -6.43
N LEU A 86 -6.86 12.69 -5.79
CA LEU A 86 -7.22 11.30 -6.06
C LEU A 86 -8.73 11.19 -6.19
N GLU A 87 -9.21 10.42 -7.17
CA GLU A 87 -10.63 10.15 -7.35
C GLU A 87 -10.85 8.65 -7.39
N TYR A 88 -11.72 8.18 -6.49
CA TYR A 88 -12.21 6.81 -6.54
C TYR A 88 -13.15 6.62 -7.72
N MET A 89 -12.97 5.50 -8.40
CA MET A 89 -13.71 5.16 -9.60
C MET A 89 -14.44 3.84 -9.43
N ASN A 90 -15.49 3.64 -10.22
CA ASN A 90 -16.31 2.43 -10.19
C ASN A 90 -16.94 2.16 -8.81
N TRP A 91 -16.80 0.93 -8.31
CA TRP A 91 -17.33 0.48 -7.02
C TRP A 91 -16.31 0.64 -5.88
N TRP A 92 -15.13 1.19 -6.17
CA TRP A 92 -14.07 1.37 -5.18
C TRP A 92 -14.38 2.52 -4.24
N ASN A 93 -14.01 2.37 -2.97
CA ASN A 93 -14.25 3.36 -1.93
C ASN A 93 -13.26 3.17 -0.77
N SER A 94 -13.26 4.10 0.19
CA SER A 94 -12.33 4.09 1.32
C SER A 94 -12.39 2.82 2.17
N TYR A 95 -13.55 2.15 2.29
CA TYR A 95 -13.64 0.90 3.05
C TYR A 95 -12.90 -0.24 2.33
N LEU A 96 -13.03 -0.31 1.01
CA LEU A 96 -12.33 -1.29 0.19
C LEU A 96 -10.82 -1.02 0.16
N ALA A 97 -10.41 0.26 0.17
CA ALA A 97 -9.02 0.64 0.31
C ALA A 97 -8.40 0.15 1.63
N VAL A 98 -9.09 0.32 2.77
CA VAL A 98 -8.64 -0.23 4.06
C VAL A 98 -8.45 -1.74 3.99
N VAL A 99 -9.44 -2.47 3.44
CA VAL A 99 -9.36 -3.94 3.34
C VAL A 99 -8.19 -4.36 2.43
N ALA A 100 -8.01 -3.69 1.30
CA ALA A 100 -6.93 -3.97 0.36
C ALA A 100 -5.55 -3.72 0.96
N TYR A 101 -5.36 -2.60 1.65
CA TYR A 101 -4.12 -2.31 2.36
C TYR A 101 -3.87 -3.32 3.47
N PHE A 102 -4.88 -3.67 4.27
CA PHE A 102 -4.75 -4.66 5.34
C PHE A 102 -4.27 -6.01 4.80
N LEU A 103 -4.89 -6.50 3.73
CA LEU A 103 -4.49 -7.76 3.09
C LEU A 103 -3.08 -7.68 2.49
N THR A 104 -2.72 -6.55 1.90
CA THR A 104 -1.39 -6.31 1.33
C THR A 104 -0.31 -6.38 2.42
N PHE A 105 -0.48 -5.65 3.53
CA PHE A 105 0.48 -5.67 4.63
C PHE A 105 0.54 -7.02 5.36
N LEU A 106 -0.59 -7.73 5.46
CA LEU A 106 -0.61 -9.09 6.01
C LEU A 106 0.14 -10.08 5.11
N MET A 107 -0.02 -9.97 3.79
CA MET A 107 0.77 -10.76 2.83
C MET A 107 2.25 -10.40 2.91
N MET A 108 2.60 -9.12 3.05
CA MET A 108 3.98 -8.68 3.25
C MET A 108 4.60 -9.28 4.50
N TYR A 109 3.86 -9.35 5.62
CA TYR A 109 4.31 -10.05 6.83
C TYR A 109 4.61 -11.53 6.55
N LYS A 110 3.70 -12.25 5.87
CA LYS A 110 3.92 -13.65 5.51
C LYS A 110 5.15 -13.84 4.62
N VAL A 111 5.32 -12.99 3.61
CA VAL A 111 6.50 -13.03 2.73
C VAL A 111 7.79 -12.77 3.53
N ASN A 112 7.76 -11.80 4.44
CA ASN A 112 8.90 -11.48 5.32
C ASN A 112 9.28 -12.67 6.22
N LEU A 113 8.29 -13.37 6.80
CA LEU A 113 8.53 -14.58 7.58
C LEU A 113 9.18 -15.70 6.75
N LEU A 114 8.72 -15.90 5.51
CA LEU A 114 9.26 -16.94 4.62
C LEU A 114 10.72 -16.66 4.24
N ILE A 115 11.04 -15.39 3.97
CA ILE A 115 12.40 -14.97 3.60
C ILE A 115 13.35 -15.05 4.81
N THR A 116 12.88 -14.72 6.02
CA THR A 116 13.74 -14.68 7.22
C THR A 116 13.99 -16.05 7.84
N LYS A 117 13.18 -17.06 7.51
CA LYS A 117 13.39 -18.46 7.93
C LYS A 117 14.31 -19.26 7.01
N SER A 118 14.72 -18.69 5.86
CA SER A 118 15.71 -19.25 4.94
C SER A 118 17.12 -18.78 5.31
#